data_AF-A0A813F3C5-F1
#
_entry.id   AF-A0A813F3C5-F1
#
_cell.length_a   1.000
_cell.length_b   1.000
_cell.length_c   1.000
_cell.angle_alpha   90.00
_cell.angle_beta   90.00
_cell.angle_gamma   90.00
#
_symmetry.space_group_name_H-M   'P 1'
#
loop_
_entity.id
_entity.type
_entity.pdbx_description
1 polymer ?
#
loop_
_entity_poly.entity_id
_entity_poly.type
_entity_poly.pdbx_seq_one_letter_code
_entity_poly.pdbx_strand_id
1 'polypeptide(L)'
;MPSPAHTPMATPAEISAGADGVIDEITAGAARVIDEITDGAAGVMDEINAGVDGVTDEIKHLNRGLTKAELNNIYAGADGVMDEVEEIMMKYDADQSGCFSVAEVKAIIQDLENHRKQAKHMFRALLLTIVLALIVLGTLFVMMFLSNEAAK
;
A
#
# COMPACT_ATOMS: atom_id res chain seq x y z
N MET A 1 -8.05 96.44 -23.92
CA MET A 1 -7.88 95.13 -23.23
C MET A 1 -6.52 94.61 -23.62
N PRO A 2 -5.61 94.26 -22.69
CA PRO A 2 -4.34 93.66 -23.06
C PRO A 2 -4.59 92.30 -23.73
N SER A 3 -3.90 92.06 -24.86
CA SER A 3 -3.93 90.77 -25.56
C SER A 3 -3.43 89.68 -24.63
N PRO A 4 -4.07 88.50 -24.56
CA PRO A 4 -3.56 87.40 -23.76
C PRO A 4 -2.15 87.04 -24.26
N ALA A 5 -1.18 87.04 -23.34
CA ALA A 5 0.17 86.59 -23.64
C ALA A 5 0.12 85.11 -24.01
N HIS A 6 0.53 84.77 -25.24
CA HIS A 6 0.68 83.38 -25.62
C HIS A 6 1.83 82.76 -24.81
N THR A 7 1.51 81.73 -24.03
CA THR A 7 2.53 80.86 -23.46
C THR A 7 3.34 80.22 -24.59
N PRO A 8 4.68 80.26 -24.53
CA PRO A 8 5.52 79.61 -25.53
C PRO A 8 5.24 78.10 -25.55
N MET A 9 5.19 77.51 -26.75
CA MET A 9 5.10 76.06 -26.88
C MET A 9 6.36 75.40 -26.31
N ALA A 10 6.17 74.23 -25.70
CA ALA A 10 7.27 73.37 -25.29
C ALA A 10 8.19 73.05 -26.48
N THR A 11 9.49 73.08 -26.24
CA THR A 11 10.51 72.73 -27.21
C THR A 11 10.55 71.21 -27.43
N PRO A 12 11.05 70.73 -28.59
CA PRO A 12 11.22 69.30 -28.83
C PRO A 12 12.06 68.59 -27.75
N ALA A 13 13.02 69.28 -27.15
CA ALA A 13 13.85 68.74 -26.07
C ALA A 13 13.05 68.53 -24.77
N GLU A 14 12.19 69.48 -24.41
CA GLU A 14 11.29 69.34 -23.24
C GLU A 14 10.28 68.21 -23.44
N ILE A 15 9.78 68.04 -24.67
CA ILE A 15 8.88 66.94 -25.01
C ILE A 15 9.61 65.60 -24.90
N SER A 16 10.83 65.49 -25.43
CA SER A 16 11.64 64.26 -25.35
C SER A 16 11.95 63.89 -23.91
N ALA A 17 12.41 64.84 -23.10
CA ALA A 17 12.71 64.59 -21.69
C ALA A 17 11.46 64.18 -20.91
N GLY A 18 10.29 64.77 -21.23
CA GLY A 18 9.02 64.36 -20.67
C GLY A 18 8.62 62.94 -21.07
N ALA A 19 8.85 62.56 -22.33
CA ALA A 19 8.58 61.20 -22.81
C ALA A 19 9.49 60.17 -22.11
N ASP A 20 10.77 60.47 -21.95
CA ASP A 20 11.72 59.60 -21.24
C ASP A 20 11.30 59.40 -19.78
N GLY A 21 10.89 60.46 -19.08
CA GLY A 21 10.40 60.37 -17.71
C GLY A 21 9.15 59.49 -17.57
N VAL A 22 8.22 59.57 -18.52
CA VAL A 22 7.03 58.70 -18.56
C VAL A 22 7.43 57.24 -18.81
N ILE A 23 8.38 57.00 -19.72
CA ILE A 23 8.89 55.64 -20.00
C ILE A 23 9.56 55.05 -18.76
N ASP A 24 10.35 55.82 -18.03
CA ASP A 24 11.00 55.37 -16.80
C ASP A 24 9.98 55.01 -15.72
N GLU A 25 8.94 55.84 -15.54
CA GLU A 25 7.87 55.57 -14.59
C GLU A 25 7.08 54.30 -14.94
N ILE A 26 6.75 54.12 -16.23
CA ILE A 26 6.07 52.91 -16.73
C ILE A 26 6.94 51.68 -16.51
N THR A 27 8.23 51.75 -16.87
CA THR A 27 9.18 50.65 -16.69
C THR A 27 9.29 50.24 -15.22
N ALA A 28 9.44 51.22 -14.33
CA ALA A 28 9.51 50.99 -12.90
C ALA A 28 8.18 50.47 -12.32
N GLY A 29 7.05 50.90 -12.87
CA GLY A 29 5.73 50.36 -12.53
C GLY A 29 5.58 48.90 -12.94
N ALA A 30 5.98 48.56 -14.17
CA ALA A 30 5.93 47.19 -14.68
C ALA A 30 6.82 46.25 -13.86
N ALA A 31 8.03 46.67 -13.50
CA ALA A 31 8.92 45.89 -12.63
C ALA A 31 8.26 45.56 -11.28
N ARG A 32 7.66 46.57 -10.62
CA ARG A 32 6.95 46.37 -9.33
C ARG A 32 5.80 45.37 -9.43
N VAL A 33 5.01 45.44 -10.50
CA VAL A 33 3.90 44.50 -10.71
C VAL A 33 4.41 43.07 -10.97
N ILE A 34 5.51 42.93 -11.72
CA ILE A 34 6.13 41.62 -11.98
C ILE A 34 6.64 41.00 -10.68
N ASP A 35 7.28 41.79 -9.83
CA ASP A 35 7.78 41.32 -8.52
C ASP A 35 6.62 40.86 -7.64
N GLU A 36 5.55 41.66 -7.52
CA GLU A 36 4.36 41.31 -6.74
C GLU A 36 3.69 40.02 -7.23
N ILE A 37 3.57 39.84 -8.55
CA ILE A 37 3.02 38.61 -9.14
C ILE A 37 3.93 37.41 -8.85
N THR A 38 5.25 37.59 -8.94
CA THR A 38 6.23 36.52 -8.71
C THR A 38 6.21 36.06 -7.26
N ASP A 39 6.19 37.01 -6.31
CA ASP A 39 6.09 36.72 -4.89
C ASP A 39 4.75 36.05 -4.55
N GLY A 40 3.65 36.55 -5.12
CA GLY A 40 2.33 35.94 -4.96
C GLY A 40 2.29 34.50 -5.50
N ALA A 41 2.90 34.25 -6.66
CA ALA A 41 2.98 32.91 -7.23
C ALA A 41 3.82 31.95 -6.37
N ALA A 42 4.92 32.43 -5.79
CA ALA A 42 5.72 31.65 -4.85
C ALA A 42 4.92 31.27 -3.61
N GLY A 43 4.21 32.23 -3.01
CA GLY A 43 3.37 31.98 -1.83
C GLY A 43 2.25 30.96 -2.09
N VAL A 44 1.58 31.05 -3.24
CA VAL A 44 0.56 30.06 -3.65
C VAL A 44 1.19 28.68 -3.84
N MET A 45 2.39 28.60 -4.43
CA MET A 45 3.08 27.32 -4.62
C MET A 45 3.46 26.66 -3.29
N ASP A 46 3.93 27.45 -2.31
CA ASP A 46 4.23 26.97 -0.96
C ASP A 46 2.98 26.42 -0.25
N GLU A 47 1.85 27.12 -0.36
CA GLU A 47 0.57 26.65 0.20
C GLU A 47 0.09 25.35 -0.46
N ILE A 48 0.19 25.26 -1.79
CA ILE A 48 -0.14 24.04 -2.53
C ILE A 48 0.75 22.88 -2.08
N ASN A 49 2.06 23.09 -1.97
CA ASN A 49 3.00 22.05 -1.55
C ASN A 49 2.69 21.57 -0.13
N ALA A 50 2.43 22.47 0.81
CA ALA A 50 2.03 22.10 2.16
C ALA A 50 0.73 21.29 2.19
N GLY A 51 -0.25 21.64 1.35
CA GLY A 51 -1.48 20.87 1.18
C GLY A 51 -1.22 19.48 0.59
N VAL A 52 -0.36 19.38 -0.42
CA VAL A 52 0.03 18.10 -1.04
C VAL A 52 0.75 17.19 -0.04
N ASP A 53 1.64 17.74 0.79
CA ASP A 53 2.33 16.98 1.83
C ASP A 53 1.33 16.42 2.86
N GLY A 54 0.38 17.24 3.30
CA GLY A 54 -0.68 16.81 4.23
C GLY A 54 -1.54 15.67 3.66
N VAL A 55 -1.99 15.80 2.41
CA VAL A 55 -2.75 14.74 1.72
C VAL A 55 -1.89 13.49 1.53
N THR A 56 -0.62 13.65 1.19
CA THR A 56 0.31 12.53 1.01
C THR A 56 0.48 11.74 2.31
N ASP A 57 0.60 12.43 3.44
CA ASP A 57 0.74 11.78 4.74
C ASP A 57 -0.56 11.09 5.19
N GLU A 58 -1.73 11.66 4.89
CA GLU A 58 -3.02 11.01 5.12
C GLU A 58 -3.16 9.71 4.30
N ILE A 59 -2.82 9.75 3.01
CA ILE A 59 -2.85 8.56 2.14
C ILE A 59 -1.89 7.48 2.64
N LYS A 60 -0.68 7.86 3.08
CA LYS A 60 0.26 6.91 3.70
C LYS A 60 -0.34 6.27 4.93
N HIS A 61 -1.03 7.04 5.77
CA HIS A 61 -1.66 6.51 6.98
C HIS A 61 -2.79 5.53 6.66
N LEU A 62 -3.58 5.77 5.60
CA LEU A 62 -4.64 4.86 5.17
C LEU A 62 -4.08 3.56 4.53
N ASN A 63 -2.95 3.64 3.83
CA ASN A 63 -2.38 2.51 3.10
C ASN A 63 -1.33 1.69 3.88
N ARG A 64 -1.01 2.03 5.13
CA ARG A 64 0.07 1.36 5.90
C ARG A 64 -0.24 -0.08 6.34
N GLY A 65 -1.44 -0.59 6.06
CA GLY A 65 -1.93 -1.86 6.62
C GLY A 65 -2.10 -1.79 8.14
N LEU A 66 -2.70 -2.82 8.74
CA LEU A 66 -2.81 -2.90 10.19
C LEU A 66 -1.45 -3.27 10.81
N THR A 67 -1.08 -2.55 11.86
CA THR A 67 0.07 -2.89 12.70
C THR A 67 -0.21 -4.14 13.51
N LYS A 68 0.84 -4.84 13.97
CA LYS A 68 0.70 -6.01 14.85
C LYS A 68 -0.12 -5.71 16.11
N ALA A 69 -0.03 -4.50 16.65
CA ALA A 69 -0.83 -4.09 17.81
C ALA A 69 -2.32 -3.92 17.46
N GLU A 70 -2.63 -3.35 16.30
CA GLU A 70 -4.01 -3.22 15.81
C GLU A 70 -4.60 -4.60 15.48
N LEU A 71 -3.83 -5.50 14.87
CA LEU A 71 -4.20 -6.90 14.65
C LEU A 71 -4.48 -7.62 15.98
N ASN A 72 -3.60 -7.45 16.98
CA ASN A 72 -3.82 -8.06 18.30
C ASN A 72 -5.11 -7.56 18.95
N ASN A 73 -5.51 -6.29 18.74
CA ASN A 73 -6.78 -5.78 19.27
C ASN A 73 -8.02 -6.36 18.58
N ILE A 74 -7.90 -6.81 17.33
CA ILE A 74 -9.03 -7.37 16.56
C ILE A 74 -9.18 -8.86 16.85
N TYR A 75 -8.06 -9.60 16.91
CA TYR A 75 -8.09 -11.06 16.98
C TYR A 75 -7.79 -11.63 18.35
N ALA A 76 -6.97 -10.96 19.18
CA ALA A 76 -6.66 -11.52 20.49
C ALA A 76 -7.89 -11.46 21.39
N GLY A 77 -8.19 -12.58 22.03
CA GLY A 77 -9.25 -12.70 23.01
C GLY A 77 -9.02 -11.83 24.26
N ALA A 78 -9.81 -12.11 25.30
CA ALA A 78 -9.75 -11.34 26.56
C ALA A 78 -8.40 -11.43 27.31
N ASP A 79 -7.53 -12.37 26.92
CA ASP A 79 -6.18 -12.55 27.46
C ASP A 79 -5.11 -11.72 26.74
N GLY A 80 -5.44 -11.15 25.57
CA GLY A 80 -4.55 -10.28 24.79
C GLY A 80 -3.36 -11.01 24.16
N VAL A 81 -3.39 -12.34 24.09
CA VAL A 81 -2.32 -13.17 23.52
C VAL A 81 -2.86 -13.93 22.32
N MET A 82 -2.16 -13.79 21.19
CA MET A 82 -2.54 -14.45 19.95
C MET A 82 -2.29 -15.96 20.01
N ASP A 83 -3.37 -16.74 19.96
CA ASP A 83 -3.31 -18.21 19.93
C ASP A 83 -3.28 -18.78 18.49
N GLU A 84 -3.12 -20.10 18.37
CA GLU A 84 -3.05 -20.78 17.07
C GLU A 84 -4.37 -20.64 16.28
N VAL A 85 -5.52 -20.54 16.95
CA VAL A 85 -6.82 -20.36 16.31
C VAL A 85 -6.93 -18.93 15.76
N GLU A 86 -6.51 -17.94 16.53
CA GLU A 86 -6.51 -16.53 16.14
C GLU A 86 -5.52 -16.25 14.99
N GLU A 87 -4.38 -16.94 14.96
CA GLU A 87 -3.46 -16.92 13.81
C GLU A 87 -4.08 -17.53 12.55
N ILE A 88 -4.83 -18.62 12.70
CA ILE A 88 -5.60 -19.20 11.60
C ILE A 88 -6.70 -18.24 11.15
N MET A 89 -7.37 -17.54 12.06
CA MET A 89 -8.39 -16.55 11.70
C MET A 89 -7.79 -15.44 10.83
N MET A 90 -6.61 -14.92 11.21
CA MET A 90 -5.87 -13.94 10.39
C MET A 90 -5.46 -14.46 9.02
N LYS A 91 -5.17 -15.77 8.88
CA LYS A 91 -4.79 -16.36 7.58
C LYS A 91 -5.90 -16.26 6.53
N TYR A 92 -7.17 -16.37 6.94
CA TYR A 92 -8.31 -16.37 6.02
C TYR A 92 -9.08 -15.06 5.98
N ASP A 93 -8.84 -14.13 6.90
CA ASP A 93 -9.40 -12.78 6.87
C ASP A 93 -8.49 -11.87 6.01
N ALA A 94 -8.79 -11.81 4.72
CA ALA A 94 -7.95 -11.17 3.72
C ALA A 94 -8.01 -9.64 3.81
N ASP A 95 -9.13 -9.09 4.27
CA ASP A 95 -9.31 -7.65 4.47
C ASP A 95 -9.03 -7.19 5.92
N GLN A 96 -8.72 -8.14 6.81
CA GLN A 96 -8.41 -7.91 8.22
C GLN A 96 -9.52 -7.15 8.95
N SER A 97 -10.77 -7.38 8.55
CA SER A 97 -11.94 -6.70 9.12
C SER A 97 -12.38 -7.28 10.47
N GLY A 98 -11.87 -8.46 10.84
CA GLY A 98 -12.32 -9.25 11.98
C GLY A 98 -13.65 -9.98 11.72
N CYS A 99 -14.16 -9.92 10.48
CA CYS A 99 -15.43 -10.54 10.09
C CYS A 99 -15.24 -11.37 8.82
N PHE A 100 -15.65 -12.65 8.84
CA PHE A 100 -15.49 -13.50 7.65
C PHE A 100 -16.59 -13.28 6.61
N SER A 101 -16.19 -12.90 5.41
CA SER A 101 -17.03 -12.91 4.22
C SER A 101 -17.31 -14.32 3.73
N VAL A 102 -18.38 -14.49 2.92
CA VAL A 102 -18.73 -15.79 2.32
C VAL A 102 -17.60 -16.36 1.47
N ALA A 103 -16.77 -15.52 0.84
CA ALA A 103 -15.65 -15.96 0.03
C ALA A 103 -14.54 -16.57 0.90
N GLU A 104 -14.22 -15.94 2.03
CA GLU A 104 -13.20 -16.40 2.98
C GLU A 104 -13.64 -17.68 3.67
N VAL A 105 -14.90 -17.75 4.11
CA VAL A 105 -15.48 -18.99 4.66
C VAL A 105 -15.41 -20.13 3.64
N LYS A 106 -15.67 -19.87 2.36
CA LYS A 106 -15.50 -20.89 1.30
C LYS A 106 -14.05 -21.35 1.18
N ALA A 107 -13.08 -20.44 1.28
CA ALA A 107 -11.66 -20.78 1.23
C ALA A 107 -11.28 -21.68 2.43
N ILE A 108 -11.78 -21.38 3.63
CA ILE A 108 -11.61 -22.22 4.83
C ILE A 108 -12.16 -23.63 4.57
N ILE A 109 -13.41 -23.72 4.09
CA ILE A 109 -14.07 -25.02 3.83
C ILE A 109 -13.30 -25.81 2.78
N GLN A 110 -12.87 -25.16 1.70
CA GLN A 110 -12.12 -25.81 0.63
C GLN A 110 -10.78 -26.36 1.13
N ASP A 111 -10.08 -25.63 2.01
CA ASP A 111 -8.83 -26.10 2.59
C ASP A 111 -9.06 -27.29 3.54
N LEU A 112 -10.12 -27.24 4.35
CA LEU A 112 -10.55 -28.37 5.19
C LEU A 112 -10.87 -29.62 4.35
N GLU A 113 -11.54 -29.47 3.21
CA GLU A 113 -11.83 -30.58 2.30
C GLU A 113 -10.55 -31.16 1.69
N ASN A 114 -9.60 -30.30 1.32
CA ASN A 114 -8.29 -30.72 0.81
C ASN A 114 -7.51 -31.50 1.86
N HIS A 115 -7.43 -31.00 3.10
CA HIS A 115 -6.79 -31.71 4.21
C HIS A 115 -7.47 -33.06 4.50
N ARG A 116 -8.81 -33.11 4.46
CA ARG A 116 -9.54 -34.38 4.62
C ARG A 116 -9.23 -35.37 3.51
N LYS A 117 -9.09 -34.90 2.27
CA LYS A 117 -8.73 -35.73 1.13
C LYS A 117 -7.30 -36.25 1.26
N GLN A 118 -6.35 -35.39 1.63
CA GLN A 118 -4.96 -35.77 1.87
C GLN A 118 -4.85 -36.80 3.00
N ALA A 119 -5.56 -36.61 4.12
CA ALA A 119 -5.59 -37.58 5.23
C ALA A 119 -6.10 -38.96 4.78
N LYS A 120 -7.11 -39.02 3.91
CA LYS A 120 -7.59 -40.31 3.34
C LYS A 120 -6.55 -40.97 2.44
N HIS A 121 -5.83 -40.19 1.62
CA HIS A 121 -4.76 -40.72 0.78
C HIS A 121 -3.59 -41.23 1.63
N MET A 122 -3.22 -40.51 2.68
CA MET A 122 -2.19 -40.94 3.63
C MET A 122 -2.58 -42.22 4.36
N PHE A 123 -3.84 -42.34 4.82
CA PHE A 123 -4.32 -43.56 5.45
C PHE A 123 -4.27 -44.78 4.51
N ARG A 124 -4.68 -44.60 3.24
CA ARG A 124 -4.57 -45.66 2.23
C ARG A 124 -3.12 -46.02 1.93
N ALA A 125 -2.24 -45.04 1.82
CA ALA A 125 -0.81 -45.27 1.61
C ALA A 125 -0.21 -46.07 2.77
N LEU A 126 -0.46 -45.65 4.02
CA LEU A 126 -0.01 -46.36 5.21
C LEU A 126 -0.49 -47.81 5.25
N LEU A 127 -1.77 -48.05 4.96
CA LEU A 127 -2.33 -49.40 4.96
C LEU A 127 -1.70 -50.28 3.88
N LEU A 128 -1.44 -49.71 2.69
CA LEU A 128 -0.73 -50.40 1.63
C LEU A 128 0.71 -50.74 2.05
N THR A 129 1.41 -49.81 2.71
CA THR A 129 2.76 -50.05 3.23
C THR A 129 2.78 -51.17 4.27
N ILE A 130 1.80 -51.22 5.17
CA ILE A 130 1.68 -52.29 6.18
C ILE A 130 1.42 -53.64 5.50
N VAL A 131 0.50 -53.69 4.54
CA VAL A 131 0.20 -54.93 3.80
C VAL A 131 1.44 -55.43 3.05
N LEU A 132 2.17 -54.54 2.38
CA LEU A 132 3.41 -54.87 1.68
C LEU A 132 4.44 -55.45 2.66
N ALA A 133 4.62 -54.83 3.83
CA ALA A 133 5.55 -55.29 4.86
C ALA A 133 5.18 -56.70 5.37
N LEU A 134 3.89 -56.99 5.58
CA LEU A 134 3.44 -58.32 5.99
C LEU A 134 3.68 -59.38 4.91
N ILE A 135 3.50 -59.05 3.63
CA ILE A 135 3.82 -59.96 2.52
C ILE A 135 5.30 -60.31 2.53
N VAL A 136 6.19 -59.31 2.67
CA VAL A 136 7.64 -59.52 2.74
C VAL A 136 8.04 -60.37 3.95
N LEU A 137 7.45 -60.12 5.12
CA LEU A 137 7.70 -60.95 6.30
C LEU A 137 7.19 -62.38 6.12
N GLY A 138 6.03 -62.55 5.48
CA GLY A 138 5.45 -63.86 5.18
C GLY A 138 6.33 -64.68 4.23
N THR A 139 6.86 -64.07 3.16
CA THR A 139 7.75 -64.79 2.23
C THR A 139 9.06 -65.20 2.89
N LEU A 140 9.64 -64.35 3.76
CA LEU A 140 10.83 -64.71 4.54
C LEU A 140 10.56 -65.90 5.47
N PHE A 141 9.41 -65.93 6.14
CA PHE A 141 9.01 -67.05 6.98
C PHE A 141 8.87 -68.36 6.19
N VAL A 142 8.21 -68.31 5.03
CA VAL A 142 8.06 -69.48 4.15
C VAL A 142 9.42 -70.00 3.68
N MET A 143 10.33 -69.11 3.27
CA MET A 143 11.69 -69.52 2.90
C MET A 143 12.42 -70.19 4.07
N MET A 144 12.29 -69.66 5.29
CA MET A 144 12.93 -70.25 6.48
C MET A 144 12.47 -71.69 6.74
N PHE A 145 11.17 -71.96 6.57
CA PHE A 145 10.63 -73.32 6.73
C PHE A 145 11.08 -74.26 5.61
N LEU A 146 11.03 -73.83 4.35
CA LEU A 146 11.47 -74.64 3.21
C LEU A 146 12.96 -75.00 3.30
N SER A 147 13.81 -74.04 3.68
CA SER A 147 15.24 -74.29 3.86
C SER A 147 15.53 -75.25 5.02
N ASN A 148 14.75 -75.20 6.10
CA ASN A 148 14.92 -76.08 7.24
C ASN A 148 14.45 -77.52 6.95
N GLU A 149 13.44 -77.69 6.10
CA GLU A 149 12.97 -79.01 5.67
C GLU A 149 13.89 -79.63 4.61
N ALA A 150 14.41 -78.84 3.67
CA ALA A 150 15.36 -79.32 2.65
C ALA A 150 16.75 -79.68 3.23
N ALA A 151 17.09 -79.17 4.41
CA ALA A 151 18.35 -79.46 5.09
C ALA A 151 18.30 -80.75 5.95
N LYS A 152 17.14 -81.37 6.08
CA LYS A 152 16.93 -82.61 6.83
C LYS A 152 16.95 -83.83 5.92
#